data_AF-A0A3D0NM60-F1
#
_entry.id   AF-A0A3D0NM60-F1
#
_cell.length_a   1.000
_cell.length_b   1.000
_cell.length_c   1.000
_cell.angle_alpha   90.00
_cell.angle_beta   90.00
_cell.angle_gamma   90.00
#
_symmetry.space_group_name_H-M   'P 1'
#
loop_
_entity.id
_entity.type
_entity.pdbx_description
1 polymer ?
#
loop_
_entity_poly.entity_id
_entity_poly.type
_entity_poly.pdbx_seq_one_letter_code
_entity_poly.pdbx_strand_id
1 'polypeptide(L)'
;MTPSYGFNFTGNKVALNFTGTKTDINAALATMQLSTGAAQGAIEFDVTSSLSAANTYYNPINNSYYQYFASPNTTWTAARLAATGKSLYGSTGYLANITTNIENEFTKSYINAQNVWIGASDAAVEGVWRWMDGPEAGIQFWQGSTVASGGFATGPYSFASWATNEPNNNNGREHYGTTNFRGTLGAWNDVQNSSALVQGYLVEYTEPVGGWTPASVSQQVTSAYIGTADGGIGGNGGAGGLGGNGALGGLSGGTASAGGVGGIGGVGGQGGEGGKALPGNGGTGGTGGPGGGGGTSGTGNAGIAGSTGTAGTNGSGTTGGAGGSGGTAGTGGVV
;
A
#
# COMPACT_ATOMS: atom_id res chain seq x y z
N MET A 1 -5.05 -5.66 -6.01
CA MET A 1 -4.65 -5.10 -4.70
C MET A 1 -5.88 -4.58 -3.99
N THR A 2 -5.89 -4.61 -2.66
CA THR A 2 -7.02 -4.23 -1.81
C THR A 2 -6.53 -3.28 -0.72
N PRO A 3 -7.11 -2.07 -0.58
CA PRO A 3 -6.78 -1.19 0.54
C PRO A 3 -7.04 -1.86 1.88
N SER A 4 -6.18 -1.59 2.86
CA SER A 4 -6.40 -2.05 4.24
C SER A 4 -7.48 -1.23 4.94
N TYR A 5 -7.93 -1.72 6.10
CA TYR A 5 -8.95 -1.05 6.91
C TYR A 5 -8.62 0.42 7.17
N GLY A 6 -9.57 1.32 6.88
CA GLY A 6 -9.39 2.76 7.05
C GLY A 6 -8.61 3.44 5.92
N PHE A 7 -8.12 2.70 4.93
CA PHE A 7 -7.36 3.24 3.80
C PHE A 7 -8.15 3.13 2.48
N ASN A 8 -7.80 3.98 1.52
CA ASN A 8 -8.32 3.94 0.16
C ASN A 8 -7.27 4.51 -0.81
N PHE A 9 -7.50 4.36 -2.12
CA PHE A 9 -6.55 4.78 -3.16
C PHE A 9 -6.87 6.14 -3.81
N THR A 10 -7.86 6.89 -3.32
CA THR A 10 -8.31 8.13 -3.97
C THR A 10 -7.97 9.38 -3.15
N GLY A 11 -7.73 10.50 -3.83
CA GLY A 11 -7.34 11.76 -3.19
C GLY A 11 -5.90 11.77 -2.68
N ASN A 12 -5.55 12.84 -1.97
CA ASN A 12 -4.18 13.06 -1.47
C ASN A 12 -3.84 12.04 -0.37
N LYS A 13 -2.58 11.57 -0.36
CA LYS A 13 -2.11 10.52 0.56
C LYS A 13 -0.87 10.97 1.32
N VAL A 14 -0.88 10.67 2.62
CA VAL A 14 0.30 10.73 3.51
C VAL A 14 0.77 9.32 3.89
N ALA A 15 -0.08 8.31 3.73
CA ALA A 15 0.24 6.90 3.94
C ALA A 15 -0.63 6.03 3.03
N LEU A 16 -0.09 4.88 2.63
CA LEU A 16 -0.80 3.84 1.89
C LEU A 16 -0.64 2.52 2.63
N ASN A 17 -1.73 1.78 2.78
CA ASN A 17 -1.70 0.43 3.31
C ASN A 17 -2.64 -0.45 2.50
N PHE A 18 -2.13 -1.58 2.02
CA PHE A 18 -2.86 -2.48 1.14
C PHE A 18 -2.26 -3.88 1.15
N THR A 19 -3.05 -4.85 0.67
CA THR A 19 -2.64 -6.22 0.41
C THR A 19 -2.81 -6.56 -1.06
N GLY A 20 -2.07 -7.56 -1.54
CA GLY A 20 -2.11 -8.00 -2.93
C GLY A 20 -1.16 -9.16 -3.20
N THR A 21 -1.23 -9.71 -4.40
CA THR A 21 -0.24 -10.69 -4.83
C THR A 21 1.11 -9.99 -5.03
N LYS A 22 2.22 -10.70 -4.84
CA LYS A 22 3.56 -10.16 -5.10
C LYS A 22 3.68 -9.58 -6.51
N THR A 23 3.10 -10.25 -7.50
CA THR A 23 3.10 -9.79 -8.90
C THR A 23 2.36 -8.47 -9.07
N ASP A 24 1.14 -8.34 -8.53
CA ASP A 24 0.35 -7.12 -8.67
C ASP A 24 0.99 -5.94 -7.94
N ILE A 25 1.53 -6.19 -6.74
CA ILE A 25 2.23 -5.18 -5.94
C ILE A 25 3.47 -4.70 -6.70
N ASN A 26 4.29 -5.60 -7.23
CA ASN A 26 5.48 -5.24 -7.99
C ASN A 26 5.13 -4.44 -9.25
N ALA A 27 4.10 -4.85 -9.99
CA ALA A 27 3.64 -4.14 -11.18
C ALA A 27 3.12 -2.72 -10.85
N ALA A 28 2.39 -2.58 -9.74
CA ALA A 28 1.91 -1.30 -9.27
C ALA A 28 3.04 -0.38 -8.80
N LEU A 29 4.00 -0.89 -8.02
CA LEU A 29 5.15 -0.12 -7.55
C LEU A 29 6.05 0.31 -8.70
N ALA A 30 6.25 -0.55 -9.71
CA ALA A 30 7.05 -0.22 -10.90
C ALA A 30 6.45 0.90 -11.76
N THR A 31 5.14 1.14 -11.66
CA THR A 31 4.41 2.16 -12.42
C THR A 31 3.92 3.33 -11.56
N MET A 32 4.27 3.33 -10.26
CA MET A 32 3.82 4.34 -9.31
C MET A 32 4.41 5.71 -9.68
N GLN A 33 3.53 6.72 -9.75
CA GLN A 33 3.91 8.11 -9.97
C GLN A 33 3.56 8.92 -8.71
N LEU A 34 4.45 9.84 -8.35
CA LEU A 34 4.28 10.74 -7.23
C LEU A 34 4.01 12.16 -7.73
N SER A 35 3.07 12.86 -7.10
CA SER A 35 2.84 14.29 -7.30
C SER A 35 2.72 14.98 -5.95
N THR A 36 3.56 15.99 -5.72
CA THR A 36 3.64 16.74 -4.45
C THR A 36 3.17 18.19 -4.57
N GLY A 37 2.49 18.51 -5.68
CA GLY A 37 2.11 19.88 -5.99
C GLY A 37 3.35 20.78 -6.09
N ALA A 38 3.37 21.88 -5.34
CA ALA A 38 4.47 22.85 -5.34
C ALA A 38 5.63 22.48 -4.38
N ALA A 39 5.49 21.43 -3.56
CA ALA A 39 6.51 21.04 -2.59
C ALA A 39 7.71 20.39 -3.30
N GLN A 40 8.90 20.96 -3.04
CA GLN A 40 10.19 20.51 -3.57
C GLN A 40 11.08 20.03 -2.41
N GLY A 41 12.02 19.12 -2.72
CA GLY A 41 12.97 18.57 -1.76
C GLY A 41 12.97 17.05 -1.71
N ALA A 42 13.66 16.50 -0.70
CA ALA A 42 13.67 15.07 -0.41
C ALA A 42 12.32 14.64 0.18
N ILE A 43 11.79 13.53 -0.29
CA ILE A 43 10.60 12.87 0.23
C ILE A 43 11.05 11.48 0.65
N GLU A 44 10.98 11.21 1.94
CA GLU A 44 11.29 9.92 2.51
C GLU A 44 10.04 9.04 2.52
N PHE A 45 10.24 7.78 2.13
CA PHE A 45 9.23 6.74 2.15
C PHE A 45 9.72 5.61 3.04
N ASP A 46 8.90 5.29 4.04
CA ASP A 46 9.03 4.06 4.80
C ASP A 46 8.15 2.99 4.13
N VAL A 47 8.82 1.96 3.60
CA VAL A 47 8.16 0.83 2.95
C VAL A 47 8.32 -0.40 3.82
N THR A 48 7.21 -0.84 4.41
CA THR A 48 7.13 -2.07 5.18
C THR A 48 6.27 -3.09 4.43
N SER A 49 6.79 -4.30 4.25
CA SER A 49 6.06 -5.39 3.62
C SER A 49 6.25 -6.70 4.38
N SER A 50 5.17 -7.48 4.47
CA SER A 50 5.13 -8.78 5.15
C SER A 50 4.33 -9.77 4.31
N LEU A 51 4.66 -11.05 4.38
CA LEU A 51 3.81 -12.10 3.81
C LEU A 51 2.52 -12.22 4.60
N SER A 52 1.35 -12.11 3.96
CA SER A 52 0.07 -12.34 4.65
C SER A 52 0.01 -13.75 5.24
N ALA A 53 -0.17 -13.85 6.55
CA ALA A 53 -0.42 -15.10 7.24
C ALA A 53 -1.92 -15.42 7.27
N ALA A 54 -2.28 -16.72 7.29
CA ALA A 54 -3.67 -17.15 7.35
C ALA A 54 -4.35 -16.64 8.64
N ASN A 55 -5.61 -16.21 8.53
CA ASN A 55 -6.43 -15.67 9.61
C ASN A 55 -5.75 -14.54 10.40
N THR A 56 -4.83 -13.81 9.77
CA THR A 56 -4.04 -12.75 10.38
C THR A 56 -4.33 -11.44 9.67
N TYR A 57 -4.68 -10.41 10.43
CA TYR A 57 -5.13 -9.13 9.90
C TYR A 57 -4.31 -8.01 10.52
N TYR A 58 -3.72 -7.16 9.68
CA TYR A 58 -2.93 -6.02 10.12
C TYR A 58 -3.81 -4.79 10.30
N ASN A 59 -3.74 -4.17 11.48
CA ASN A 59 -4.34 -2.88 11.74
C ASN A 59 -3.26 -1.79 11.63
N PRO A 60 -3.23 -1.03 10.52
CA PRO A 60 -2.24 0.03 10.31
C PRO A 60 -2.37 1.21 11.27
N ILE A 61 -3.48 1.33 12.01
CA ILE A 61 -3.73 2.49 12.88
C ILE A 61 -2.97 2.36 14.20
N ASN A 62 -2.84 1.15 14.75
CA ASN A 62 -2.09 0.88 15.98
C ASN A 62 -0.86 -0.01 15.77
N ASN A 63 -0.54 -0.32 14.50
CA ASN A 63 0.59 -1.16 14.12
C ASN A 63 0.58 -2.53 14.81
N SER A 64 -0.60 -3.15 14.92
CA SER A 64 -0.78 -4.49 15.49
C SER A 64 -1.30 -5.48 14.44
N TYR A 65 -0.91 -6.74 14.56
CA TYR A 65 -1.55 -7.86 13.88
C TYR A 65 -2.52 -8.57 14.81
N TYR A 66 -3.66 -9.00 14.28
CA TYR A 66 -4.67 -9.77 15.00
C TYR A 66 -4.86 -11.12 14.32
N GLN A 67 -4.82 -12.19 15.11
CA GLN A 67 -4.97 -13.55 14.61
C GLN A 67 -6.00 -14.33 15.42
N TYR A 68 -7.03 -14.83 14.74
CA TYR A 68 -8.04 -15.67 15.37
C TYR A 68 -7.61 -17.14 15.38
N PHE A 69 -7.77 -17.77 16.54
CA PHE A 69 -7.56 -19.20 16.72
C PHE A 69 -8.86 -19.86 17.19
N ALA A 70 -9.44 -20.69 16.32
CA ALA A 70 -10.56 -21.55 16.69
C ALA A 70 -10.10 -22.59 17.73
N SER A 71 -10.73 -22.58 18.90
CA SER A 71 -10.38 -23.43 20.03
C SER A 71 -11.60 -23.57 20.95
N PRO A 72 -12.64 -24.30 20.51
CA PRO A 72 -13.86 -24.44 21.30
C PRO A 72 -13.57 -25.11 22.64
N ASN A 73 -14.27 -24.68 23.69
CA ASN A 73 -14.11 -25.16 25.07
C ASN A 73 -12.73 -24.86 25.70
N THR A 74 -11.88 -24.05 25.07
CA THR A 74 -10.65 -23.59 25.73
C THR A 74 -11.00 -22.65 26.89
N THR A 75 -10.30 -22.79 28.02
CA THR A 75 -10.47 -21.85 29.12
C THR A 75 -9.76 -20.53 28.80
N TRP A 76 -10.19 -19.44 29.45
CA TRP A 76 -9.50 -18.16 29.28
C TRP A 76 -8.03 -18.27 29.72
N THR A 77 -7.75 -18.95 30.84
CA THR A 77 -6.37 -19.17 31.32
C THR A 77 -5.53 -19.94 30.30
N ALA A 78 -6.08 -20.99 29.68
CA ALA A 78 -5.38 -21.76 28.65
C ALA A 78 -5.17 -20.96 27.36
N ALA A 79 -6.18 -20.18 26.95
CA ALA A 79 -6.08 -19.28 25.80
C ALA A 79 -5.00 -18.20 26.02
N ARG A 80 -4.93 -17.61 27.21
CA ARG A 80 -3.89 -16.66 27.60
C ARG A 80 -2.50 -17.28 27.49
N LEU A 81 -2.29 -18.44 28.11
CA LEU A 81 -1.02 -19.16 28.03
C LEU A 81 -0.66 -19.46 26.57
N ALA A 82 -1.60 -19.97 25.78
CA ALA A 82 -1.38 -20.27 24.37
C ALA A 82 -1.02 -19.03 23.56
N ALA A 83 -1.67 -17.88 23.81
CA ALA A 83 -1.38 -16.61 23.15
C ALA A 83 0.05 -16.14 23.43
N THR A 84 0.49 -16.18 24.69
CA THR A 84 1.87 -15.81 25.09
C THR A 84 2.95 -16.74 24.54
N GLY A 85 2.57 -17.96 24.12
CA GLY A 85 3.47 -18.88 23.42
C GLY A 85 3.53 -18.66 21.90
N LYS A 86 2.73 -17.76 21.32
CA LYS A 86 2.77 -17.44 19.89
C LYS A 86 3.85 -16.40 19.60
N SER A 87 4.39 -16.47 18.39
CA SER A 87 5.19 -15.38 17.82
C SER A 87 4.83 -15.12 16.38
N LEU A 88 4.82 -13.84 16.01
CA LEU A 88 4.64 -13.38 14.65
C LEU A 88 5.63 -12.24 14.39
N TYR A 89 6.48 -12.40 13.37
CA TYR A 89 7.47 -11.40 12.94
C TYR A 89 8.38 -10.87 14.07
N GLY A 90 8.67 -11.71 15.05
CA GLY A 90 9.50 -11.37 16.21
C GLY A 90 8.74 -10.70 17.36
N SER A 91 7.44 -10.44 17.22
CA SER A 91 6.57 -10.11 18.35
C SER A 91 6.09 -11.37 19.04
N THR A 92 6.05 -11.35 20.36
CA THR A 92 5.29 -12.33 21.17
C THR A 92 3.81 -11.95 21.16
N GLY A 93 2.94 -12.94 21.06
CA GLY A 93 1.49 -12.72 21.09
C GLY A 93 0.93 -12.56 22.50
N TYR A 94 -0.26 -12.01 22.60
CA TYR A 94 -1.07 -12.00 23.83
C TYR A 94 -2.56 -11.96 23.47
N LEU A 95 -3.46 -12.22 24.43
CA LEU A 95 -4.90 -12.08 24.15
C LEU A 95 -5.22 -10.62 23.87
N ALA A 96 -5.92 -10.34 22.78
CA ALA A 96 -6.07 -8.98 22.25
C ALA A 96 -6.63 -7.98 23.27
N ASN A 97 -6.03 -6.79 23.30
CA ASN A 97 -6.44 -5.67 24.15
C ASN A 97 -7.18 -4.64 23.32
N ILE A 98 -8.52 -4.72 23.27
CA ILE A 98 -9.32 -3.81 22.44
C ILE A 98 -9.50 -2.46 23.15
N THR A 99 -8.59 -1.53 22.91
CA THR A 99 -8.45 -0.28 23.66
C THR A 99 -9.24 0.89 23.07
N THR A 100 -9.67 0.82 21.81
CA THR A 100 -10.39 1.93 21.16
C THR A 100 -11.57 1.46 20.32
N ASN A 101 -12.50 2.38 20.04
CA ASN A 101 -13.60 2.09 19.12
C ASN A 101 -13.10 1.71 17.72
N ILE A 102 -12.04 2.36 17.23
CA ILE A 102 -11.45 2.07 15.92
C ILE A 102 -10.95 0.62 15.87
N GLU A 103 -10.29 0.17 16.95
CA GLU A 103 -9.82 -1.20 17.07
C GLU A 103 -10.98 -2.21 17.19
N ASN A 104 -12.04 -1.87 17.91
CA ASN A 104 -13.23 -2.71 17.99
C ASN A 104 -13.93 -2.83 16.62
N GLU A 105 -14.00 -1.74 15.86
CA GLU A 105 -14.53 -1.74 14.49
C GLU A 105 -13.63 -2.50 13.50
N PHE A 106 -12.31 -2.47 13.70
CA PHE A 106 -11.37 -3.29 12.96
C PHE A 106 -11.62 -4.78 13.25
N THR A 107 -11.54 -5.19 14.51
CA THR A 107 -11.69 -6.60 14.90
C THR A 107 -13.05 -7.16 14.47
N LYS A 108 -14.15 -6.40 14.65
CA LYS A 108 -15.48 -6.85 14.22
C LYS A 108 -15.60 -7.06 12.70
N SER A 109 -14.80 -6.34 11.89
CA SER A 109 -14.84 -6.40 10.42
C SER A 109 -14.11 -7.63 9.86
N TYR A 110 -13.13 -8.17 10.59
CA TYR A 110 -12.29 -9.29 10.13
C TYR A 110 -12.52 -10.59 10.90
N ILE A 111 -12.97 -10.52 12.16
CA ILE A 111 -13.12 -11.68 13.03
C ILE A 111 -14.58 -12.15 13.02
N ASN A 112 -14.90 -13.03 12.08
CA ASN A 112 -16.23 -13.65 11.95
C ASN A 112 -16.35 -14.93 12.79
N ALA A 113 -16.25 -14.79 14.11
CA ALA A 113 -16.44 -15.86 15.09
C ALA A 113 -17.20 -15.32 16.31
N GLN A 114 -18.03 -16.14 16.94
CA GLN A 114 -18.83 -15.70 18.10
C GLN A 114 -18.12 -16.04 19.41
N ASN A 115 -18.31 -15.21 20.43
CA ASN A 115 -17.78 -15.39 21.78
C ASN A 115 -16.28 -15.75 21.75
N VAL A 116 -15.45 -14.75 21.51
CA VAL A 116 -14.01 -14.92 21.34
C VAL A 116 -13.30 -14.34 22.55
N TRP A 117 -12.40 -15.10 23.18
CA TRP A 117 -11.61 -14.59 24.29
C TRP A 117 -10.74 -13.40 23.90
N ILE A 118 -10.72 -12.39 24.78
CA ILE A 118 -9.87 -11.19 24.72
C ILE A 118 -9.09 -11.04 26.04
N GLY A 119 -8.14 -10.11 26.10
CA GLY A 119 -7.20 -9.95 27.23
C GLY A 119 -7.81 -9.41 28.54
N ALA A 120 -9.13 -9.21 28.60
CA ALA A 120 -9.82 -8.58 29.72
C ALA A 120 -10.11 -9.56 30.88
N SER A 121 -9.82 -9.14 32.10
CA SER A 121 -10.22 -9.87 33.33
C SER A 121 -10.35 -8.94 34.54
N ASP A 122 -11.26 -9.28 35.45
CA ASP A 122 -11.36 -8.69 36.79
C ASP A 122 -11.11 -9.72 37.92
N ALA A 123 -10.60 -10.91 37.59
CA ALA A 123 -10.43 -12.03 38.53
C ALA A 123 -9.57 -11.69 39.77
N ALA A 124 -8.74 -10.66 39.68
CA ALA A 124 -7.95 -10.17 40.81
C ALA A 124 -8.77 -9.36 41.82
N VAL A 125 -9.69 -8.52 41.34
CA VAL A 125 -10.56 -7.67 42.15
C VAL A 125 -11.87 -7.46 41.38
N GLU A 126 -12.94 -8.04 41.91
CA GLU A 126 -14.30 -7.96 41.35
C GLU A 126 -14.69 -6.52 40.96
N GLY A 127 -15.19 -6.36 39.74
CA GLY A 127 -15.59 -5.07 39.18
C GLY A 127 -14.43 -4.15 38.78
N VAL A 128 -13.18 -4.63 38.83
CA VAL A 128 -11.99 -3.86 38.42
C VAL A 128 -11.28 -4.57 37.27
N TRP A 129 -11.78 -4.29 36.07
CA TRP A 129 -11.38 -4.95 34.84
C TRP A 129 -10.08 -4.38 34.27
N ARG A 130 -9.12 -5.26 33.97
CA ARG A 130 -7.79 -4.93 33.46
C ARG A 130 -7.45 -5.73 32.21
N TRP A 131 -6.54 -5.17 31.42
CA TRP A 131 -5.80 -5.93 30.42
C TRP A 131 -4.70 -6.73 31.10
N MET A 132 -4.56 -8.01 30.73
CA MET A 132 -3.75 -8.95 31.50
C MET A 132 -2.33 -9.13 30.97
N ASP A 133 -2.10 -8.83 29.69
CA ASP A 133 -0.82 -8.93 28.99
C ASP A 133 -0.71 -7.78 27.96
N GLY A 134 0.35 -7.80 27.15
CA GLY A 134 0.56 -6.79 26.10
C GLY A 134 1.08 -5.45 26.65
N PRO A 135 1.18 -4.42 25.79
CA PRO A 135 1.60 -3.08 26.18
C PRO A 135 0.74 -2.46 27.29
N GLU A 136 -0.54 -2.85 27.37
CA GLU A 136 -1.50 -2.36 28.36
C GLU A 136 -1.59 -3.23 29.63
N ALA A 137 -0.68 -4.18 29.84
CA ALA A 137 -0.75 -5.08 30.99
C ALA A 137 -0.91 -4.33 32.33
N GLY A 138 -1.94 -4.69 33.08
CA GLY A 138 -2.28 -4.10 34.38
C GLY A 138 -3.09 -2.80 34.31
N ILE A 139 -3.28 -2.21 33.12
CA ILE A 139 -4.11 -1.02 32.95
C ILE A 139 -5.58 -1.40 33.17
N GLN A 140 -6.22 -0.68 34.09
CA GLN A 140 -7.67 -0.76 34.26
C GLN A 140 -8.36 -0.03 33.12
N PHE A 141 -9.35 -0.66 32.50
CA PHE A 141 -10.17 -0.04 31.44
C PHE A 141 -11.65 0.07 31.82
N TRP A 142 -12.11 -0.63 32.87
CA TRP A 142 -13.49 -0.57 33.34
C TRP A 142 -13.60 -0.69 34.87
N GLN A 143 -14.56 0.03 35.44
CA GLN A 143 -14.90 0.03 36.87
C GLN A 143 -16.39 -0.25 37.06
N GLY A 144 -16.71 -1.17 37.97
CA GLY A 144 -18.07 -1.52 38.36
C GLY A 144 -18.68 -2.65 37.53
N SER A 145 -19.98 -2.87 37.74
CA SER A 145 -20.80 -3.83 36.97
C SER A 145 -21.30 -3.15 35.69
N THR A 146 -22.56 -3.32 35.32
CA THR A 146 -23.20 -2.75 34.14
C THR A 146 -23.24 -1.22 34.19
N VAL A 147 -23.35 -0.57 33.02
CA VAL A 147 -23.58 0.89 32.91
C VAL A 147 -24.78 1.32 33.76
N ALA A 148 -25.88 0.56 33.73
CA ALA A 148 -27.09 0.86 34.49
C ALA A 148 -26.89 0.80 36.01
N SER A 149 -25.85 0.09 36.47
CA SER A 149 -25.47 -0.05 37.88
C SER A 149 -24.25 0.81 38.25
N GLY A 150 -23.96 1.86 37.47
CA GLY A 150 -22.87 2.80 37.73
C GLY A 150 -21.50 2.36 37.21
N GLY A 151 -21.44 1.35 36.35
CA GLY A 151 -20.22 0.96 35.66
C GLY A 151 -19.75 1.99 34.63
N PHE A 152 -18.45 2.20 34.52
CA PHE A 152 -17.87 3.19 33.59
C PHE A 152 -16.47 2.79 33.09
N ALA A 153 -16.12 3.26 31.89
CA ALA A 153 -14.79 3.07 31.33
C ALA A 153 -13.79 4.02 31.98
N THR A 154 -12.59 3.53 32.27
CA THR A 154 -11.51 4.29 32.91
C THR A 154 -10.47 4.75 31.88
N GLY A 155 -9.71 5.79 32.24
CA GLY A 155 -8.53 6.17 31.48
C GLY A 155 -7.45 5.08 31.49
N PRO A 156 -6.47 5.14 30.57
CA PRO A 156 -6.21 6.26 29.65
C PRO A 156 -7.04 6.21 28.35
N TYR A 157 -7.66 5.07 28.03
CA TYR A 157 -8.34 4.89 26.75
C TYR A 157 -9.84 5.23 26.77
N SER A 158 -10.48 5.18 27.96
CA SER A 158 -11.89 5.55 28.15
C SER A 158 -12.85 4.83 27.19
N PHE A 159 -12.57 3.54 26.94
CA PHE A 159 -13.35 2.72 26.03
C PHE A 159 -13.62 1.33 26.61
N ALA A 160 -14.86 0.88 26.44
CA ALA A 160 -15.26 -0.50 26.60
C ALA A 160 -16.49 -0.74 25.70
N SER A 161 -16.63 -1.95 25.16
CA SER A 161 -17.76 -2.29 24.29
C SER A 161 -18.62 -3.41 24.88
N TRP A 162 -18.83 -3.37 26.19
CA TRP A 162 -19.77 -4.26 26.89
C TRP A 162 -21.15 -4.25 26.22
N ALA A 163 -21.71 -5.43 26.01
CA ALA A 163 -23.08 -5.58 25.52
C ALA A 163 -24.08 -4.98 26.51
N THR A 164 -25.32 -4.79 26.06
CA THR A 164 -26.39 -4.32 26.95
C THR A 164 -26.53 -5.25 28.14
N ASN A 165 -26.49 -4.66 29.34
CA ASN A 165 -26.49 -5.35 30.63
C ASN A 165 -25.20 -6.11 30.97
N GLU A 166 -24.07 -5.82 30.32
CA GLU A 166 -22.76 -6.37 30.69
C GLU A 166 -21.82 -5.28 31.25
N PRO A 167 -20.79 -5.64 32.05
CA PRO A 167 -20.59 -6.96 32.65
C PRO A 167 -21.53 -7.20 33.83
N ASN A 168 -22.18 -8.37 33.87
CA ASN A 168 -23.21 -8.67 34.87
C ASN A 168 -22.73 -9.56 36.03
N ASN A 169 -21.54 -10.14 35.91
CA ASN A 169 -20.95 -11.10 36.82
C ASN A 169 -21.94 -12.21 37.25
N ASN A 170 -22.46 -12.97 36.29
CA ASN A 170 -23.55 -13.90 36.55
C ASN A 170 -23.17 -14.92 37.63
N ASN A 171 -23.95 -14.95 38.72
CA ASN A 171 -23.71 -15.77 39.92
C ASN A 171 -22.35 -15.53 40.61
N GLY A 172 -21.69 -14.39 40.38
CA GLY A 172 -20.41 -14.05 41.01
C GLY A 172 -19.24 -14.90 40.50
N ARG A 173 -19.23 -15.29 39.22
CA ARG A 173 -18.25 -16.24 38.64
C ARG A 173 -17.67 -15.80 37.30
N GLU A 174 -18.10 -14.68 36.74
CA GLU A 174 -17.75 -14.28 35.38
C GLU A 174 -16.67 -13.21 35.41
N HIS A 175 -15.42 -13.67 35.27
CA HIS A 175 -14.25 -12.81 35.50
C HIS A 175 -13.36 -12.61 34.28
N TYR A 176 -13.85 -13.00 33.10
CA TYR A 176 -13.06 -13.07 31.86
C TYR A 176 -13.86 -12.54 30.68
N GLY A 177 -13.28 -11.63 29.92
CA GLY A 177 -13.96 -10.93 28.84
C GLY A 177 -13.92 -11.71 27.52
N THR A 178 -15.02 -11.63 26.79
CA THR A 178 -15.18 -12.09 25.41
C THR A 178 -15.66 -10.95 24.53
N THR A 179 -15.33 -10.99 23.24
CA THR A 179 -15.97 -10.15 22.20
C THR A 179 -16.90 -10.99 21.33
N ASN A 180 -17.65 -10.33 20.44
CA ASN A 180 -18.65 -10.91 19.54
C ASN A 180 -19.71 -11.73 20.29
N PHE A 181 -20.20 -11.20 21.41
CA PHE A 181 -21.16 -11.87 22.29
C PHE A 181 -22.41 -12.31 21.53
N ARG A 182 -22.68 -13.61 21.55
CA ARG A 182 -23.82 -14.25 20.84
C ARG A 182 -23.94 -13.85 19.36
N GLY A 183 -22.81 -13.53 18.73
CA GLY A 183 -22.74 -13.12 17.32
C GLY A 183 -23.01 -11.64 17.06
N THR A 184 -23.27 -10.82 18.08
CA THR A 184 -23.27 -9.36 17.94
C THR A 184 -21.83 -8.89 17.85
N LEU A 185 -21.36 -8.67 16.62
CA LEU A 185 -19.96 -8.32 16.32
C LEU A 185 -19.54 -7.03 17.07
N GLY A 186 -18.41 -7.09 17.78
CA GLY A 186 -17.86 -6.01 18.57
C GLY A 186 -18.51 -5.80 19.96
N ALA A 187 -19.56 -6.54 20.31
CA ALA A 187 -20.16 -6.47 21.65
C ALA A 187 -19.48 -7.47 22.60
N TRP A 188 -19.20 -7.04 23.83
CA TRP A 188 -18.43 -7.83 24.81
C TRP A 188 -19.32 -8.42 25.89
N ASN A 189 -18.85 -9.51 26.50
CA ASN A 189 -19.51 -10.18 27.62
C ASN A 189 -18.48 -10.75 28.58
N ASP A 190 -18.75 -10.69 29.87
CA ASP A 190 -18.01 -11.42 30.87
C ASP A 190 -18.54 -12.86 30.97
N VAL A 191 -17.64 -13.81 31.16
CA VAL A 191 -17.99 -15.23 31.31
C VAL A 191 -17.07 -15.91 32.31
N GLN A 192 -17.46 -17.09 32.76
CA GLN A 192 -16.63 -17.96 33.61
C GLN A 192 -15.39 -18.43 32.84
N ASN A 193 -14.31 -18.76 33.57
CA ASN A 193 -13.04 -19.21 32.97
C ASN A 193 -13.23 -20.36 31.97
N SER A 194 -14.23 -21.21 32.20
CA SER A 194 -14.65 -22.28 31.30
C SER A 194 -16.08 -22.02 30.86
N SER A 195 -16.29 -21.77 29.56
CA SER A 195 -17.61 -21.54 28.98
C SER A 195 -17.75 -22.26 27.65
N ALA A 196 -18.80 -23.07 27.51
CA ALA A 196 -19.11 -23.77 26.25
C ALA A 196 -19.57 -22.82 25.13
N LEU A 197 -19.87 -21.55 25.46
CA LEU A 197 -20.23 -20.54 24.46
C LEU A 197 -19.02 -20.11 23.62
N VAL A 198 -17.81 -20.22 24.18
CA VAL A 198 -16.59 -19.67 23.59
C VAL A 198 -16.05 -20.58 22.50
N GLN A 199 -15.82 -19.99 21.32
CA GLN A 199 -15.39 -20.71 20.12
C GLN A 199 -13.89 -20.63 19.86
N GLY A 200 -13.18 -19.72 20.54
CA GLY A 200 -11.76 -19.50 20.34
C GLY A 200 -11.25 -18.25 21.03
N TYR A 201 -10.08 -17.78 20.60
CA TYR A 201 -9.42 -16.61 21.16
C TYR A 201 -8.78 -15.74 20.09
N LEU A 202 -8.70 -14.44 20.37
CA LEU A 202 -8.06 -13.48 19.51
C LEU A 202 -6.68 -13.15 20.08
N VAL A 203 -5.64 -13.36 19.28
CA VAL A 203 -4.27 -12.98 19.63
C VAL A 203 -3.94 -11.67 18.96
N GLU A 204 -3.35 -10.75 19.71
CA GLU A 204 -2.73 -9.54 19.19
C GLU A 204 -1.20 -9.66 19.26
N TYR A 205 -0.55 -9.09 18.25
CA TYR A 205 0.90 -8.91 18.17
C TYR A 205 1.14 -7.43 17.85
N THR A 206 1.64 -6.66 18.83
CA THR A 206 2.02 -5.26 18.61
C THR A 206 3.45 -5.18 18.13
N GLU A 207 3.76 -4.15 17.33
CA GLU A 207 5.13 -3.88 16.93
C GLU A 207 6.08 -3.85 18.15
N PRO A 208 7.15 -4.68 18.15
CA PRO A 208 8.16 -4.64 19.20
C PRO A 208 8.93 -3.32 19.22
N VAL A 209 9.49 -2.98 20.38
CA VAL A 209 10.46 -1.88 20.47
C VAL A 209 11.63 -2.17 19.54
N GLY A 210 11.90 -1.25 18.60
CA GLY A 210 12.89 -1.45 17.54
C GLY A 210 12.31 -1.94 16.20
N GLY A 211 10.99 -2.09 16.12
CA GLY A 211 10.27 -2.46 14.91
C GLY A 211 10.15 -3.97 14.70
N TRP A 212 9.45 -4.34 13.64
CA TRP A 212 9.30 -5.73 13.20
C TRP A 212 10.63 -6.34 12.76
N THR A 213 10.85 -7.63 13.07
CA THR A 213 12.14 -8.27 12.76
C THR A 213 12.34 -8.56 11.26
N PRO A 214 13.55 -8.36 10.70
CA PRO A 214 13.80 -8.39 9.26
C PRO A 214 13.63 -9.76 8.56
N ALA A 215 13.62 -10.86 9.33
CA ALA A 215 13.59 -12.22 8.76
C ALA A 215 12.25 -12.55 8.07
N SER A 216 11.20 -11.76 8.32
CA SER A 216 9.85 -12.00 7.78
C SER A 216 9.11 -10.72 7.36
N VAL A 217 9.70 -9.56 7.67
CA VAL A 217 9.20 -8.24 7.30
C VAL A 217 10.34 -7.49 6.63
N SER A 218 10.14 -7.02 5.40
CA SER A 218 11.09 -6.14 4.73
C SER A 218 10.71 -4.71 5.04
N GLN A 219 11.57 -4.00 5.78
CA GLN A 219 11.49 -2.56 5.99
C GLN A 219 12.59 -1.88 5.18
N GLN A 220 12.21 -0.89 4.37
CA GLN A 220 13.14 -0.10 3.59
C GLN A 220 12.74 1.37 3.65
N VAL A 221 13.71 2.21 4.02
CA VAL A 221 13.60 3.66 3.83
C VAL A 221 14.17 3.99 2.46
N THR A 222 13.42 4.73 1.65
CA THR A 222 13.89 5.23 0.35
C THR A 222 13.54 6.70 0.21
N SER A 223 14.36 7.46 -0.52
CA SER A 223 14.13 8.89 -0.74
C SER A 223 13.91 9.16 -2.23
N ALA A 224 12.89 9.96 -2.56
CA ALA A 224 12.73 10.56 -3.88
C ALA A 224 12.94 12.07 -3.78
N TYR A 225 13.64 12.67 -4.74
CA TYR A 225 13.82 14.11 -4.81
C TYR A 225 12.89 14.72 -5.85
N ILE A 226 12.20 15.80 -5.48
CA ILE A 226 11.36 16.60 -6.39
C ILE A 226 11.97 18.00 -6.51
N GLY A 227 12.45 18.35 -7.71
CA GLY A 227 12.99 19.68 -8.01
C GLY A 227 14.15 19.65 -9.00
N THR A 228 14.62 20.83 -9.41
CA THR A 228 15.68 20.98 -10.43
C THR A 228 17.10 20.76 -9.89
N ALA A 229 17.26 20.49 -8.60
CA ALA A 229 18.57 20.46 -7.94
C ALA A 229 19.31 19.11 -8.08
N ASP A 230 18.68 18.03 -8.54
CA ASP A 230 19.35 16.73 -8.74
C ASP A 230 18.85 15.93 -9.97
N GLY A 231 18.42 16.61 -11.04
CA GLY A 231 18.16 15.94 -12.33
C GLY A 231 17.03 14.90 -12.38
N GLY A 232 16.20 14.76 -11.33
CA GLY A 232 15.13 13.76 -11.25
C GLY A 232 13.72 14.37 -11.25
N ILE A 233 12.90 13.96 -12.22
CA ILE A 233 11.43 14.06 -12.31
C ILE A 233 10.82 15.37 -11.75
N GLY A 234 11.33 16.51 -12.22
CA GLY A 234 10.71 17.82 -12.01
C GLY A 234 9.84 18.21 -13.20
N GLY A 235 8.63 17.67 -13.29
CA GLY A 235 7.61 18.19 -14.21
C GLY A 235 7.24 19.60 -13.78
N ASN A 236 7.75 20.61 -14.48
CA ASN A 236 7.36 22.00 -14.26
C ASN A 236 5.89 22.14 -14.70
N GLY A 237 4.97 22.09 -13.74
CA GLY A 237 3.56 22.41 -13.94
C GLY A 237 3.38 23.90 -14.21
N GLY A 238 3.77 24.34 -15.41
CA GLY A 238 3.52 25.68 -15.94
C GLY A 238 2.92 25.56 -17.34
N ALA A 239 1.84 26.31 -17.59
CA ALA A 239 1.06 26.29 -18.82
C ALA A 239 1.97 26.38 -20.07
N GLY A 240 2.12 25.25 -20.79
CA GLY A 240 2.85 25.16 -22.06
C GLY A 240 4.05 24.21 -22.13
N GLY A 241 4.39 23.47 -21.07
CA GLY A 241 5.54 22.54 -21.07
C GLY A 241 5.24 21.17 -21.70
N LEU A 242 5.88 20.88 -22.83
CA LEU A 242 5.92 19.55 -23.48
C LEU A 242 6.65 18.52 -22.60
N GLY A 243 6.27 17.25 -22.78
CA GLY A 243 6.51 16.13 -21.87
C GLY A 243 7.96 15.83 -21.47
N GLY A 244 8.11 15.35 -20.23
CA GLY A 244 9.32 14.67 -19.77
C GLY A 244 9.30 13.21 -20.20
N ASN A 245 10.01 12.88 -21.28
CA ASN A 245 10.46 11.52 -21.58
C ASN A 245 11.74 11.25 -20.77
N GLY A 246 11.78 10.14 -20.04
CA GLY A 246 12.89 9.81 -19.13
C GLY A 246 14.21 9.42 -19.83
N ALA A 247 15.31 9.49 -19.07
CA ALA A 247 16.28 8.40 -18.89
C ALA A 247 17.56 8.82 -18.11
N LEU A 248 17.82 8.08 -17.02
CA LEU A 248 19.08 7.44 -16.58
C LEU A 248 20.30 8.24 -16.07
N GLY A 249 20.63 7.94 -14.81
CA GLY A 249 21.96 7.53 -14.33
C GLY A 249 21.91 7.18 -12.84
N GLY A 250 22.35 6.03 -12.31
CA GLY A 250 22.77 4.75 -12.85
C GLY A 250 23.10 3.79 -11.70
N LEU A 251 22.79 2.49 -11.82
CA LEU A 251 23.64 1.38 -11.37
C LEU A 251 23.09 0.05 -11.92
N SER A 252 23.85 -0.50 -12.88
CA SER A 252 23.93 -1.89 -13.37
C SER A 252 22.66 -2.70 -13.66
N GLY A 253 22.44 -2.96 -14.96
CA GLY A 253 22.13 -4.30 -15.48
C GLY A 253 20.74 -4.53 -16.09
N GLY A 254 20.64 -4.43 -17.43
CA GLY A 254 19.63 -5.16 -18.21
C GLY A 254 18.68 -4.34 -19.09
N THR A 255 19.01 -4.31 -20.40
CA THR A 255 18.14 -4.05 -21.58
C THR A 255 17.40 -2.71 -21.72
N ALA A 256 17.68 -2.01 -22.83
CA ALA A 256 17.07 -0.76 -23.23
C ALA A 256 15.97 -0.94 -24.31
N SER A 257 15.00 -0.02 -24.26
CA SER A 257 14.21 0.58 -25.36
C SER A 257 13.00 -0.14 -25.98
N ALA A 258 11.87 0.58 -26.00
CA ALA A 258 11.10 0.83 -27.23
C ALA A 258 10.44 2.22 -27.14
N GLY A 259 10.80 3.12 -28.06
CA GLY A 259 10.32 4.51 -28.13
C GLY A 259 8.90 4.65 -28.71
N GLY A 260 8.17 5.66 -28.23
CA GLY A 260 6.87 6.07 -28.76
C GLY A 260 6.99 7.15 -29.85
N VAL A 261 6.19 6.97 -30.91
CA VAL A 261 6.03 7.86 -32.08
C VAL A 261 5.69 9.31 -31.71
N GLY A 262 6.40 10.28 -32.30
CA GLY A 262 6.17 11.72 -32.12
C GLY A 262 4.91 12.21 -32.84
N GLY A 263 4.10 12.99 -32.14
CA GLY A 263 2.90 13.66 -32.66
C GLY A 263 3.20 14.94 -33.44
N ILE A 264 2.24 15.33 -34.28
CA ILE A 264 2.25 16.38 -35.31
C ILE A 264 2.20 17.78 -34.66
N GLY A 265 3.08 18.71 -35.08
CA GLY A 265 3.21 20.05 -34.50
C GLY A 265 2.03 21.00 -34.77
N GLY A 266 1.66 21.81 -33.77
CA GLY A 266 0.63 22.85 -33.86
C GLY A 266 1.13 24.19 -34.43
N VAL A 267 0.19 24.97 -34.98
CA VAL A 267 0.40 26.22 -35.73
C VAL A 267 0.61 27.41 -34.78
N GLY A 268 1.57 28.31 -35.08
CA GLY A 268 1.93 29.47 -34.25
C GLY A 268 0.89 30.60 -34.20
N GLY A 269 0.80 31.27 -33.05
CA GLY A 269 -0.14 32.36 -32.77
C GLY A 269 0.19 33.70 -33.44
N GLN A 270 -0.83 34.55 -33.60
CA GLN A 270 -0.76 35.87 -34.24
C GLN A 270 -0.12 36.94 -33.32
N GLY A 271 0.66 37.85 -33.92
CA GLY A 271 1.32 38.98 -33.23
C GLY A 271 0.35 40.11 -32.86
N GLY A 272 0.64 40.78 -31.74
CA GLY A 272 -0.18 41.84 -31.16
C GLY A 272 -0.17 43.18 -31.92
N GLU A 273 -1.23 43.98 -31.71
CA GLU A 273 -1.45 45.27 -32.36
C GLU A 273 -0.48 46.38 -31.90
N GLY A 274 -0.05 47.21 -32.85
CA GLY A 274 0.89 48.32 -32.64
C GLY A 274 0.28 49.53 -31.95
N GLY A 275 0.98 50.04 -30.92
CA GLY A 275 0.67 51.29 -30.25
C GLY A 275 0.99 52.53 -31.09
N LYS A 276 0.14 53.55 -30.95
CA LYS A 276 0.14 54.81 -31.71
C LYS A 276 1.36 55.70 -31.44
N ALA A 277 1.84 56.38 -32.48
CA ALA A 277 2.98 57.29 -32.49
C ALA A 277 2.74 58.62 -31.76
N LEU A 278 3.78 59.11 -31.07
CA LEU A 278 3.95 60.50 -30.62
C LEU A 278 5.00 61.20 -31.50
N PRO A 279 4.85 62.49 -31.87
CA PRO A 279 5.78 63.18 -32.76
C PRO A 279 6.92 63.87 -31.97
N GLY A 280 8.17 63.57 -32.30
CA GLY A 280 9.33 64.39 -31.88
C GLY A 280 10.65 63.62 -31.74
N ASN A 281 11.60 63.93 -32.62
CA ASN A 281 13.05 63.69 -32.54
C ASN A 281 13.59 62.24 -32.43
N GLY A 282 14.12 61.77 -33.56
CA GLY A 282 15.52 61.32 -33.68
C GLY A 282 15.85 59.90 -33.25
N GLY A 283 16.14 59.02 -34.22
CA GLY A 283 16.87 57.78 -33.95
C GLY A 283 16.63 56.69 -34.99
N THR A 284 17.65 56.45 -35.80
CA THR A 284 17.73 55.45 -36.88
C THR A 284 17.97 54.02 -36.38
N GLY A 285 17.38 53.02 -37.05
CA GLY A 285 17.80 51.61 -37.02
C GLY A 285 16.59 50.65 -37.01
N GLY A 286 16.43 49.67 -37.88
CA GLY A 286 17.28 49.12 -38.91
C GLY A 286 16.44 48.36 -39.95
N THR A 287 17.11 47.96 -41.00
CA THR A 287 16.62 47.45 -42.29
C THR A 287 15.73 46.21 -42.20
N GLY A 288 14.59 46.25 -42.89
CA GLY A 288 13.86 45.06 -43.33
C GLY A 288 14.64 44.30 -44.40
N GLY A 289 14.62 42.97 -44.30
CA GLY A 289 15.04 42.02 -45.34
C GLY A 289 13.89 41.03 -45.62
N PRO A 290 13.78 40.51 -46.85
CA PRO A 290 12.50 40.26 -47.50
C PRO A 290 11.85 38.93 -47.10
N GLY A 291 10.52 38.92 -47.17
CA GLY A 291 9.72 37.71 -47.12
C GLY A 291 9.97 36.82 -48.35
N GLY A 292 10.01 35.51 -48.10
CA GLY A 292 9.69 34.51 -49.10
C GLY A 292 8.20 34.18 -49.00
N GLY A 293 7.40 34.67 -49.94
CA GLY A 293 6.14 34.02 -50.30
C GLY A 293 6.45 32.61 -50.83
N GLY A 294 5.58 31.60 -50.73
CA GLY A 294 4.13 31.65 -50.77
C GLY A 294 3.67 30.78 -51.94
N GLY A 295 2.82 29.80 -51.66
CA GLY A 295 2.07 29.04 -52.66
C GLY A 295 2.76 27.78 -53.19
N THR A 296 2.06 26.72 -53.61
CA THR A 296 0.63 26.42 -53.71
C THR A 296 0.52 24.98 -54.22
N SER A 297 -0.63 24.33 -53.96
CA SER A 297 -1.25 23.23 -54.75
C SER A 297 -0.46 21.92 -54.87
N GLY A 298 -1.02 20.73 -54.68
CA GLY A 298 -2.40 20.31 -54.85
C GLY A 298 -2.42 19.08 -55.77
N THR A 299 -3.21 18.07 -55.35
CA THR A 299 -3.85 17.04 -56.19
C THR A 299 -3.02 15.90 -56.80
N GLY A 300 -3.54 14.66 -56.67
CA GLY A 300 -3.64 13.75 -57.83
C GLY A 300 -3.01 12.34 -57.73
N ASN A 301 -3.82 11.37 -57.32
CA ASN A 301 -3.99 9.98 -57.79
C ASN A 301 -2.87 9.12 -58.46
N ALA A 302 -2.72 7.91 -57.90
CA ALA A 302 -2.82 6.55 -58.49
C ALA A 302 -2.07 6.12 -59.78
N GLY A 303 -1.32 5.00 -59.68
CA GLY A 303 -1.45 3.88 -60.62
C GLY A 303 -0.20 3.36 -61.37
N ILE A 304 0.20 2.12 -61.02
CA ILE A 304 0.57 0.95 -61.88
C ILE A 304 1.85 0.94 -62.75
N ALA A 305 2.67 -0.10 -62.45
CA ALA A 305 3.53 -1.01 -63.25
C ALA A 305 4.39 -0.54 -64.45
N GLY A 306 5.63 -1.05 -64.49
CA GLY A 306 6.45 -1.10 -65.70
C GLY A 306 7.84 -1.68 -65.46
N SER A 307 8.09 -2.84 -66.06
CA SER A 307 9.29 -3.69 -65.98
C SER A 307 10.40 -3.32 -66.99
N THR A 308 11.58 -3.92 -66.77
CA THR A 308 12.64 -4.38 -67.73
C THR A 308 13.91 -3.54 -68.00
N GLY A 309 15.06 -4.23 -67.82
CA GLY A 309 16.31 -4.14 -68.61
C GLY A 309 17.36 -3.10 -68.17
N THR A 310 18.69 -3.31 -68.18
CA THR A 310 19.56 -4.44 -68.56
C THR A 310 21.02 -4.17 -68.11
N ALA A 311 21.72 -5.25 -67.69
CA ALA A 311 23.14 -5.67 -67.81
C ALA A 311 24.39 -4.79 -67.55
N GLY A 312 25.36 -5.44 -66.85
CA GLY A 312 26.83 -5.36 -67.02
C GLY A 312 27.59 -5.05 -65.71
N THR A 313 28.65 -5.73 -65.24
CA THR A 313 29.53 -6.79 -65.78
C THR A 313 30.35 -7.45 -64.64
N ASN A 314 30.61 -8.75 -64.81
CA ASN A 314 31.74 -9.61 -64.41
C ASN A 314 32.66 -9.33 -63.19
N GLY A 315 32.87 -10.39 -62.40
CA GLY A 315 34.08 -10.61 -61.60
C GLY A 315 34.07 -11.92 -60.81
N SER A 316 34.57 -13.02 -61.43
CA SER A 316 35.33 -14.17 -60.89
C SER A 316 35.25 -14.46 -59.36
N GLY A 317 34.94 -15.64 -58.83
CA GLY A 317 35.20 -17.02 -59.28
C GLY A 317 35.73 -17.85 -58.10
N THR A 318 35.39 -19.15 -58.05
CA THR A 318 35.93 -20.25 -57.21
C THR A 318 35.45 -20.34 -55.74
N THR A 319 35.32 -21.49 -55.07
CA THR A 319 34.74 -22.83 -55.33
C THR A 319 34.88 -23.63 -54.01
N GLY A 320 33.92 -24.51 -53.72
CA GLY A 320 34.08 -25.62 -52.76
C GLY A 320 33.67 -25.29 -51.32
N GLY A 321 32.97 -26.13 -50.57
CA GLY A 321 32.61 -27.53 -50.77
C GLY A 321 31.60 -27.96 -49.70
N ALA A 322 30.91 -29.04 -49.99
CA ALA A 322 29.79 -29.60 -49.26
C ALA A 322 30.19 -30.51 -48.07
N GLY A 323 29.18 -30.84 -47.24
CA GLY A 323 29.14 -32.02 -46.37
C GLY A 323 29.39 -31.70 -44.89
N GLY A 324 28.62 -32.19 -43.93
CA GLY A 324 27.61 -33.23 -43.95
C GLY A 324 26.97 -33.41 -42.57
N SER A 325 25.98 -34.28 -42.57
CA SER A 325 24.98 -34.69 -41.58
C SER A 325 25.45 -35.30 -40.25
N GLY A 326 24.53 -35.28 -39.26
CA GLY A 326 24.41 -36.26 -38.16
C GLY A 326 24.01 -35.57 -36.85
N GLY A 327 22.77 -35.71 -36.35
CA GLY A 327 22.35 -36.74 -35.39
C GLY A 327 22.76 -36.33 -33.96
N THR A 328 21.97 -36.29 -32.90
CA THR A 328 20.84 -37.12 -32.43
C THR A 328 20.20 -36.45 -31.20
N ALA A 329 19.02 -36.95 -30.84
CA ALA A 329 18.16 -36.56 -29.72
C ALA A 329 18.76 -36.63 -28.29
N GLY A 330 18.08 -35.94 -27.36
CA GLY A 330 18.16 -36.10 -25.90
C GLY A 330 17.44 -34.94 -25.16
N THR A 331 16.11 -34.98 -25.02
CA THR A 331 15.36 -35.17 -23.76
C THR A 331 15.95 -34.54 -22.48
N GLY A 332 15.18 -33.64 -21.86
CA GLY A 332 14.99 -33.63 -20.40
C GLY A 332 15.23 -32.29 -19.67
N GLY A 333 14.20 -31.82 -18.96
CA GLY A 333 14.38 -31.31 -17.60
C GLY A 333 14.30 -29.80 -17.35
N VAL A 334 13.08 -29.33 -17.03
CA VAL A 334 12.70 -28.50 -15.86
C VAL A 334 13.79 -27.59 -15.24
N VAL A 335 13.54 -26.28 -15.28
CA VAL A 335 13.37 -25.39 -14.10
C VAL A 335 12.30 -24.36 -14.44
#